data_AF-A0A261Q9U5-F1
#
_entry.id   AF-A0A261Q9U5-F1
#
_cell.length_a   1.000
_cell.length_b   1.000
_cell.length_c   1.000
_cell.angle_alpha   90.00
_cell.angle_beta   90.00
_cell.angle_gamma   90.00
#
_symmetry.space_group_name_H-M   'P 1'
#
loop_
_entity.id
_entity.type
_entity.pdbx_description
1 polymer ?
#
loop_
_entity_poly.entity_id
_entity_poly.type
_entity_poly.pdbx_seq_one_letter_code
_entity_poly.pdbx_strand_id
1 'polypeptide(L)'
;MMKRLYLFPLLTLALGTASAQSSEDQPYQTKTFTGNLSNVRVDVSGGSIQVEGGSSSDVKVEMYVRLNNWPANKIDKAEIEKQLAEYELSMKTEGSSVVVYSRRKSGVSWNSDRNISVSFKIFTPRTFSTDLRTSGGSIRLAHLDGPQQFQTSGGSLHMSDVAGLIQGRTSGGSIHLNNCRKEMNVQTSGGSIQAEDLEGKITLKTSGGSVRLTRLNGTIEATTSGGSVQGDAISGELYTKSSGGSIRLYNLSAAVEAETSAGSLEVEFAKLSKYVKLRCSAGSIKVRLPENQGVDLAVRGSRIQFPLAKFRGEADDTHVDGKLNGGGVPLTIHGSNSVSIQ
;
A
#
# COMPACT_ATOMS: atom_id res chain seq x y z
N MET A 1 1.57 -35.57 -75.19
CA MET A 1 2.74 -36.15 -74.49
C MET A 1 3.59 -35.00 -73.95
N MET A 2 3.51 -34.73 -72.64
CA MET A 2 4.54 -34.04 -71.84
C MET A 2 4.02 -33.97 -70.39
N LYS A 3 4.59 -34.79 -69.52
CA LYS A 3 4.27 -34.88 -68.08
C LYS A 3 4.90 -33.69 -67.37
N ARG A 4 4.11 -32.87 -66.66
CA ARG A 4 4.63 -31.90 -65.69
C ARG A 4 4.69 -32.55 -64.30
N LEU A 5 5.91 -32.62 -63.77
CA LEU A 5 6.27 -33.20 -62.48
C LEU A 5 5.88 -32.19 -61.37
N TYR A 6 5.03 -32.61 -60.44
CA TYR A 6 4.68 -31.80 -59.27
C TYR A 6 5.79 -31.90 -58.22
N LEU A 7 6.39 -30.77 -57.87
CA LEU A 7 7.37 -30.63 -56.80
C LEU A 7 6.60 -30.44 -55.47
N PHE A 8 6.57 -31.46 -54.62
CA PHE A 8 6.04 -31.36 -53.26
C PHE A 8 7.07 -30.64 -52.36
N PRO A 9 6.69 -29.59 -51.59
CA PRO A 9 7.58 -29.06 -50.57
C PRO A 9 7.58 -29.99 -49.35
N LEU A 10 8.79 -30.43 -48.99
CA LEU A 10 9.08 -31.25 -47.82
C LEU A 10 8.79 -30.43 -46.55
N LEU A 11 7.76 -30.80 -45.79
CA LEU A 11 7.46 -30.19 -44.49
C LEU A 11 8.46 -30.70 -43.45
N THR A 12 9.50 -29.93 -43.15
CA THR A 12 10.43 -30.23 -42.05
C THR A 12 9.73 -29.97 -40.71
N LEU A 13 9.32 -31.04 -40.05
CA LEU A 13 8.80 -31.01 -38.69
C LEU A 13 9.97 -30.79 -37.72
N ALA A 14 10.20 -29.54 -37.30
CA ALA A 14 11.12 -29.23 -36.21
C ALA A 14 10.47 -29.67 -34.88
N LEU A 15 10.87 -30.83 -34.38
CA LEU A 15 10.60 -31.27 -33.01
C LEU A 15 11.43 -30.41 -32.05
N GLY A 16 10.88 -29.25 -31.68
CA GLY A 16 11.37 -28.50 -30.55
C GLY A 16 11.11 -29.30 -29.27
N THR A 17 12.16 -29.65 -28.55
CA THR A 17 12.07 -30.17 -27.18
C THR A 17 11.47 -29.07 -26.31
N ALA A 18 10.15 -29.07 -26.15
CA ALA A 18 9.49 -28.26 -25.14
C ALA A 18 9.93 -28.81 -23.77
N SER A 19 10.82 -28.07 -23.11
CA SER A 19 11.13 -28.25 -21.69
C SER A 19 9.80 -28.32 -20.92
N ALA A 20 9.65 -29.33 -20.07
CA ALA A 20 8.53 -29.48 -19.16
C ALA A 20 8.45 -28.25 -18.24
N GLN A 21 7.71 -27.24 -18.67
CA GLN A 21 7.37 -26.07 -17.89
C GLN A 21 6.37 -26.54 -16.84
N SER A 22 6.66 -26.29 -15.56
CA SER A 22 5.81 -26.71 -14.45
C SER A 22 4.36 -26.29 -14.72
N SER A 23 3.42 -27.21 -14.54
CA SER A 23 1.98 -26.98 -14.72
C SER A 23 1.37 -26.00 -13.70
N GLU A 24 2.17 -25.43 -12.80
CA GLU A 24 1.72 -24.55 -11.71
C GLU A 24 1.45 -23.09 -12.14
N ASP A 25 1.96 -22.66 -13.29
CA ASP A 25 1.85 -21.27 -13.76
C ASP A 25 0.91 -21.06 -14.95
N GLN A 26 0.24 -22.11 -15.44
CA GLN A 26 -0.77 -21.95 -16.48
C GLN A 26 -2.15 -21.63 -15.90
N PRO A 27 -2.89 -20.67 -16.47
CA PRO A 27 -4.24 -20.38 -16.04
C PRO A 27 -5.16 -21.57 -16.33
N TYR A 28 -5.99 -21.94 -15.36
CA TYR A 28 -7.02 -22.98 -15.52
C TYR A 28 -8.06 -22.57 -16.56
N GLN A 29 -8.43 -21.29 -16.58
CA GLN A 29 -9.33 -20.72 -17.58
C GLN A 29 -8.89 -19.29 -17.92
N THR A 30 -8.96 -18.94 -19.20
CA THR A 30 -8.74 -17.57 -19.68
C THR A 30 -9.98 -17.11 -20.43
N LYS A 31 -10.42 -15.88 -20.18
CA LYS A 31 -11.53 -15.26 -20.90
C LYS A 31 -11.19 -13.81 -21.23
N THR A 32 -11.40 -13.44 -22.50
CA THR A 32 -11.24 -12.06 -22.97
C THR A 32 -12.61 -11.44 -23.17
N PHE A 33 -12.73 -10.18 -22.76
CA PHE A 33 -13.91 -9.36 -22.91
C PHE A 33 -13.57 -8.12 -23.73
N THR A 34 -14.41 -7.81 -24.69
CA THR A 34 -14.26 -6.67 -25.60
C THR A 34 -15.51 -5.79 -25.54
N GLY A 35 -15.41 -4.54 -25.99
CA GLY A 35 -16.51 -3.59 -26.02
C GLY A 35 -16.25 -2.34 -25.18
N ASN A 36 -17.28 -1.55 -24.92
CA ASN A 36 -17.19 -0.31 -24.15
C ASN A 36 -17.18 -0.60 -22.64
N LEU A 37 -16.05 -1.07 -22.15
CA LEU A 37 -15.83 -1.45 -20.76
C LEU A 37 -15.06 -0.33 -20.03
N SER A 38 -15.34 -0.13 -18.75
CA SER A 38 -14.70 0.92 -17.94
C SER A 38 -14.30 0.50 -16.54
N ASN A 39 -14.75 -0.68 -16.09
CA ASN A 39 -14.48 -1.14 -14.74
C ASN A 39 -14.48 -2.67 -14.60
N VAL A 40 -13.82 -3.15 -13.54
CA VAL A 40 -13.84 -4.55 -13.12
C VAL A 40 -14.35 -4.66 -11.69
N ARG A 41 -15.33 -5.54 -11.47
CA ARG A 41 -15.78 -5.96 -10.13
C ARG A 41 -15.37 -7.39 -9.89
N VAL A 42 -14.66 -7.64 -8.79
CA VAL A 42 -14.20 -8.98 -8.41
C VAL A 42 -14.61 -9.29 -6.98
N ASP A 43 -15.26 -10.42 -6.76
CA ASP A 43 -15.63 -10.89 -5.42
C ASP A 43 -15.30 -12.37 -5.27
N VAL A 44 -14.35 -12.69 -4.39
CA VAL A 44 -13.84 -14.06 -4.21
C VAL A 44 -13.73 -14.44 -2.74
N SER A 45 -13.95 -15.72 -2.40
CA SER A 45 -13.92 -16.14 -0.98
C SER A 45 -12.54 -16.37 -0.37
N GLY A 46 -11.45 -16.43 -1.15
CA GLY A 46 -10.15 -16.76 -0.57
C GLY A 46 -8.91 -16.61 -1.46
N GLY A 47 -9.05 -16.71 -2.79
CA GLY A 47 -7.90 -16.51 -3.66
C GLY A 47 -7.48 -15.05 -3.77
N SER A 48 -6.28 -14.86 -4.31
CA SER A 48 -5.70 -13.53 -4.53
C SER A 48 -6.28 -12.90 -5.80
N ILE A 49 -6.33 -11.58 -5.80
CA ILE A 49 -6.76 -10.79 -6.96
C ILE A 49 -5.59 -9.95 -7.40
N GLN A 50 -5.23 -10.03 -8.68
CA GLN A 50 -4.26 -9.14 -9.31
C GLN A 50 -4.93 -8.42 -10.46
N VAL A 51 -4.79 -7.10 -10.51
CA VAL A 51 -5.21 -6.28 -11.66
C VAL A 51 -4.02 -5.49 -12.17
N GLU A 52 -3.77 -5.57 -13.47
CA GLU A 52 -2.63 -4.96 -14.15
C GLU A 52 -3.14 -4.13 -15.33
N GLY A 53 -2.93 -2.81 -15.27
CA GLY A 53 -3.29 -1.90 -16.34
C GLY A 53 -2.27 -1.93 -17.49
N GLY A 54 -2.76 -1.85 -18.72
CA GLY A 54 -1.95 -1.88 -19.94
C GLY A 54 -2.54 -1.01 -21.05
N SER A 55 -1.98 -1.15 -22.25
CA SER A 55 -2.38 -0.40 -23.45
C SER A 55 -3.51 -1.05 -24.25
N SER A 56 -3.84 -2.31 -23.95
CA SER A 56 -4.97 -3.03 -24.56
C SER A 56 -6.30 -2.36 -24.19
N SER A 57 -7.22 -2.24 -25.15
CA SER A 57 -8.63 -1.89 -24.91
C SER A 57 -9.43 -3.02 -24.26
N ASP A 58 -8.96 -4.25 -24.46
CA ASP A 58 -9.66 -5.47 -24.03
C ASP A 58 -9.32 -5.83 -22.59
N VAL A 59 -10.26 -6.49 -21.92
CA VAL A 59 -10.06 -7.03 -20.58
C VAL A 59 -9.80 -8.52 -20.68
N LYS A 60 -8.63 -8.97 -20.23
CA LYS A 60 -8.29 -10.41 -20.14
C LYS A 60 -8.34 -10.86 -18.69
N VAL A 61 -9.13 -11.89 -18.40
CA VAL A 61 -9.25 -12.52 -17.09
C VAL A 61 -8.64 -13.91 -17.13
N GLU A 62 -7.62 -14.15 -16.32
CA GLU A 62 -6.96 -15.43 -16.10
C GLU A 62 -7.33 -15.96 -14.71
N MET A 63 -7.86 -17.17 -14.66
CA MET A 63 -8.24 -17.85 -13.43
C MET A 63 -7.22 -18.93 -13.08
N TYR A 64 -6.78 -18.95 -11.83
CA TYR A 64 -5.84 -19.91 -11.29
C TYR A 64 -6.50 -20.66 -10.13
N VAL A 65 -6.37 -21.99 -10.13
CA VAL A 65 -6.92 -22.85 -9.08
C VAL A 65 -5.75 -23.58 -8.42
N ARG A 66 -5.60 -23.39 -7.11
CA ARG A 66 -4.59 -24.08 -6.29
C ARG A 66 -5.29 -24.90 -5.22
N LEU A 67 -4.85 -26.12 -4.96
CA LEU A 67 -5.33 -26.93 -3.83
C LEU A 67 -4.45 -26.63 -2.61
N ASN A 68 -5.04 -26.26 -1.47
CA ASN A 68 -4.25 -26.15 -0.23
C ASN A 68 -3.78 -27.56 0.18
N ASN A 69 -2.49 -27.68 0.52
CA ASN A 69 -1.89 -28.87 1.17
C ASN A 69 -1.66 -30.15 0.33
N TRP A 70 -1.57 -30.09 -1.02
CA TRP A 70 -1.32 -31.28 -1.87
C TRP A 70 0.07 -31.26 -2.55
N PRO A 71 0.81 -32.38 -2.64
CA PRO A 71 2.09 -32.42 -3.35
C PRO A 71 1.92 -32.12 -4.85
N ALA A 72 2.72 -31.17 -5.37
CA ALA A 72 2.65 -30.59 -6.71
C ALA A 72 2.59 -31.59 -7.90
N ASN A 73 2.89 -32.88 -7.69
CA ASN A 73 3.20 -33.81 -8.76
C ASN A 73 2.05 -34.64 -9.36
N LYS A 74 0.81 -34.59 -8.83
CA LYS A 74 -0.36 -35.18 -9.50
C LYS A 74 -1.65 -34.50 -9.07
N ILE A 75 -2.10 -33.52 -9.86
CA ILE A 75 -3.45 -32.99 -9.75
C ILE A 75 -4.20 -33.39 -11.02
N ASP A 76 -5.20 -34.26 -10.86
CA ASP A 76 -6.10 -34.62 -11.96
C ASP A 76 -7.11 -33.48 -12.18
N LYS A 77 -7.30 -33.07 -13.45
CA LYS A 77 -8.31 -32.05 -13.82
C LYS A 77 -9.71 -32.45 -13.33
N ALA A 78 -10.03 -33.74 -13.33
CA ALA A 78 -11.32 -34.24 -12.88
C ALA A 78 -11.56 -33.96 -11.37
N GLU A 79 -10.52 -34.02 -10.54
CA GLU A 79 -10.64 -33.72 -9.11
C GLU A 79 -10.78 -32.21 -8.86
N ILE A 80 -10.08 -31.36 -9.64
CA ILE A 80 -10.29 -29.91 -9.60
C ILE A 80 -11.75 -29.57 -9.97
N GLU A 81 -12.29 -30.16 -11.04
CA GLU A 81 -13.67 -29.93 -11.47
C GLU A 81 -14.69 -30.31 -10.39
N LYS A 82 -14.45 -31.45 -9.71
CA LYS A 82 -15.29 -31.89 -8.59
C LYS A 82 -15.30 -30.89 -7.44
N GLN A 83 -14.15 -30.32 -7.08
CA GLN A 83 -14.09 -29.31 -6.02
C GLN A 83 -14.68 -27.97 -6.47
N LEU A 84 -14.44 -27.56 -7.72
CA LEU A 84 -15.05 -26.35 -8.30
C LEU A 84 -16.58 -26.43 -8.36
N ALA A 85 -17.17 -27.63 -8.41
CA ALA A 85 -18.63 -27.81 -8.34
C ALA A 85 -19.23 -27.31 -7.00
N GLU A 86 -18.44 -27.22 -5.93
CA GLU A 86 -18.86 -26.62 -4.66
C GLU A 86 -18.85 -25.08 -4.68
N TYR A 87 -18.34 -24.48 -5.76
CA TYR A 87 -18.24 -23.04 -5.95
C TYR A 87 -19.28 -22.55 -6.95
N GLU A 88 -19.77 -21.34 -6.71
CA GLU A 88 -20.49 -20.54 -7.67
C GLU A 88 -19.48 -19.59 -8.34
N LEU A 89 -19.22 -19.87 -9.62
CA LEU A 89 -18.24 -19.14 -10.41
C LEU A 89 -18.92 -18.45 -11.59
N SER A 90 -18.65 -17.16 -11.79
CA SER A 90 -19.09 -16.45 -12.99
C SER A 90 -18.08 -15.41 -13.44
N MET A 91 -17.94 -15.31 -14.76
CA MET A 91 -17.14 -14.28 -15.44
C MET A 91 -17.97 -13.76 -16.61
N LYS A 92 -18.59 -12.60 -16.43
CA LYS A 92 -19.55 -12.01 -17.39
C LYS A 92 -19.42 -10.50 -17.47
N THR A 93 -20.01 -9.93 -18.50
CA THR A 93 -20.18 -8.48 -18.65
C THR A 93 -21.55 -8.07 -18.15
N GLU A 94 -21.62 -6.99 -17.37
CA GLU A 94 -22.86 -6.35 -16.94
C GLU A 94 -22.75 -4.85 -17.23
N GLY A 95 -23.46 -4.36 -18.26
CA GLY A 95 -23.26 -2.99 -18.73
C GLY A 95 -21.82 -2.75 -19.19
N SER A 96 -21.13 -1.78 -18.60
CA SER A 96 -19.71 -1.48 -18.86
C SER A 96 -18.73 -2.17 -17.90
N SER A 97 -19.22 -3.09 -17.08
CA SER A 97 -18.46 -3.80 -16.04
C SER A 97 -18.10 -5.22 -16.47
N VAL A 98 -16.85 -5.63 -16.26
CA VAL A 98 -16.50 -7.05 -16.18
C VAL A 98 -16.69 -7.50 -14.74
N VAL A 99 -17.57 -8.47 -14.53
CA VAL A 99 -17.92 -9.02 -13.21
C VAL A 99 -17.35 -10.43 -13.08
N VAL A 100 -16.48 -10.61 -12.10
CA VAL A 100 -15.85 -11.87 -11.73
C VAL A 100 -16.30 -12.23 -10.31
N TYR A 101 -16.87 -13.43 -10.17
CA TYR A 101 -17.37 -13.92 -8.89
C TYR A 101 -16.89 -15.35 -8.66
N SER A 102 -16.41 -15.63 -7.46
CA SER A 102 -16.07 -16.98 -7.02
C SER A 102 -16.34 -17.15 -5.53
N ARG A 103 -17.52 -17.67 -5.17
CA ARG A 103 -17.86 -17.97 -3.79
C ARG A 103 -18.22 -19.43 -3.59
N ARG A 104 -17.91 -19.96 -2.42
CA ARG A 104 -18.37 -21.30 -2.05
C ARG A 104 -19.88 -21.28 -1.84
N LYS A 105 -20.60 -22.30 -2.31
CA LYS A 105 -22.05 -22.40 -2.13
C LYS A 105 -22.41 -22.50 -0.64
N SER A 106 -23.51 -21.85 -0.26
CA SER A 106 -24.03 -21.89 1.11
C SER A 106 -24.43 -23.32 1.51
N GLY A 107 -24.19 -23.70 2.76
CA GLY A 107 -24.54 -25.03 3.29
C GLY A 107 -23.45 -26.10 3.15
N VAL A 108 -22.29 -25.76 2.58
CA VAL A 108 -21.14 -26.68 2.51
C VAL A 108 -20.29 -26.55 3.78
N SER A 109 -20.06 -27.67 4.47
CA SER A 109 -19.28 -27.72 5.72
C SER A 109 -17.85 -27.21 5.53
N TRP A 110 -17.33 -26.47 6.51
CA TRP A 110 -15.96 -25.96 6.55
C TRP A 110 -15.00 -27.11 6.87
N ASN A 111 -14.72 -27.95 5.88
CA ASN A 111 -13.68 -28.96 5.95
C ASN A 111 -12.35 -28.35 5.49
N SER A 112 -11.38 -28.23 6.39
CA SER A 112 -10.06 -27.65 6.15
C SER A 112 -9.23 -28.42 5.12
N ASP A 113 -9.54 -29.70 4.92
CA ASP A 113 -8.67 -30.63 4.17
C ASP A 113 -8.95 -30.66 2.66
N ARG A 114 -9.89 -29.83 2.18
CA ARG A 114 -10.34 -29.83 0.77
C ARG A 114 -10.49 -28.44 0.15
N ASN A 115 -9.83 -27.43 0.71
CA ASN A 115 -10.06 -26.05 0.27
C ASN A 115 -9.22 -25.71 -0.97
N ILE A 116 -9.89 -25.39 -2.08
CA ILE A 116 -9.24 -24.76 -3.24
C ILE A 116 -9.14 -23.25 -3.05
N SER A 117 -8.06 -22.68 -3.56
CA SER A 117 -7.85 -21.24 -3.70
C SER A 117 -8.05 -20.87 -5.17
N VAL A 118 -9.09 -20.08 -5.43
CA VAL A 118 -9.42 -19.58 -6.78
C VAL A 118 -8.96 -18.13 -6.88
N SER A 119 -7.83 -17.91 -7.55
CA SER A 119 -7.20 -16.61 -7.72
C SER A 119 -7.39 -16.08 -9.15
N PHE A 120 -7.36 -14.76 -9.31
CA PHE A 120 -7.56 -14.13 -10.62
C PHE A 120 -6.45 -13.14 -10.92
N LYS A 121 -5.93 -13.18 -12.14
CA LYS A 121 -5.10 -12.14 -12.75
C LYS A 121 -5.88 -11.48 -13.87
N ILE A 122 -6.02 -10.17 -13.82
CA ILE A 122 -6.88 -9.41 -14.72
C ILE A 122 -6.05 -8.32 -15.37
N PHE A 123 -6.06 -8.26 -16.69
CA PHE A 123 -5.40 -7.22 -17.46
C PHE A 123 -6.48 -6.28 -18.00
N THR A 124 -6.31 -4.98 -17.78
CA THR A 124 -7.29 -3.95 -18.17
C THR A 124 -6.60 -2.78 -18.86
N PRO A 125 -7.34 -1.88 -19.53
CA PRO A 125 -6.82 -0.54 -19.80
C PRO A 125 -6.41 0.16 -18.50
N ARG A 126 -5.39 1.03 -18.56
CA ARG A 126 -4.92 1.78 -17.36
C ARG A 126 -6.02 2.62 -16.71
N THR A 127 -6.97 3.16 -17.48
CA THR A 127 -7.99 4.09 -16.99
C THR A 127 -9.11 3.44 -16.16
N PHE A 128 -9.09 2.11 -16.01
CA PHE A 128 -10.17 1.38 -15.37
C PHE A 128 -10.30 1.64 -13.89
N SER A 129 -11.54 1.60 -13.42
CA SER A 129 -11.83 1.49 -12.00
C SER A 129 -11.99 0.03 -11.56
N THR A 130 -11.71 -0.24 -10.29
CA THR A 130 -11.90 -1.57 -9.71
C THR A 130 -12.72 -1.54 -8.42
N ASP A 131 -13.56 -2.55 -8.23
CA ASP A 131 -14.18 -2.91 -6.94
C ASP A 131 -13.81 -4.36 -6.61
N LEU A 132 -12.82 -4.54 -5.72
CA LEU A 132 -12.22 -5.84 -5.44
C LEU A 132 -12.49 -6.29 -3.99
N ARG A 133 -12.97 -7.51 -3.83
CA ARG A 133 -13.27 -8.12 -2.52
C ARG A 133 -12.69 -9.53 -2.44
N THR A 134 -11.91 -9.79 -1.40
CA THR A 134 -11.53 -11.16 -1.02
C THR A 134 -11.56 -11.33 0.50
N SER A 135 -11.65 -12.55 1.01
CA SER A 135 -11.59 -12.77 2.47
C SER A 135 -10.16 -13.04 2.94
N GLY A 136 -9.46 -13.98 2.31
CA GLY A 136 -8.11 -14.41 2.71
C GLY A 136 -6.98 -13.99 1.76
N GLY A 137 -7.31 -13.74 0.49
CA GLY A 137 -6.31 -13.49 -0.54
C GLY A 137 -5.69 -12.11 -0.46
N SER A 138 -4.49 -11.98 -1.05
CA SER A 138 -3.87 -10.67 -1.23
C SER A 138 -4.45 -9.98 -2.46
N ILE A 139 -4.47 -8.65 -2.44
CA ILE A 139 -4.88 -7.83 -3.59
C ILE A 139 -3.66 -7.08 -4.10
N ARG A 140 -3.40 -7.21 -5.40
CA ARG A 140 -2.33 -6.50 -6.11
C ARG A 140 -2.93 -5.62 -7.22
N LEU A 141 -2.58 -4.35 -7.23
CA LEU A 141 -2.94 -3.41 -8.28
C LEU A 141 -1.66 -2.82 -8.88
N ALA A 142 -1.56 -2.81 -10.20
CA ALA A 142 -0.42 -2.21 -10.90
C ALA A 142 -0.85 -1.42 -12.13
N HIS A 143 -0.20 -0.28 -12.39
CA HIS A 143 -0.30 0.46 -13.64
C HIS A 143 -1.71 0.98 -13.96
N LEU A 144 -2.42 1.52 -12.96
CA LEU A 144 -3.81 1.98 -13.09
C LEU A 144 -3.93 3.48 -12.79
N ASP A 145 -4.79 4.18 -13.52
CA ASP A 145 -4.99 5.63 -13.44
C ASP A 145 -6.43 6.03 -13.07
N GLY A 146 -7.33 5.05 -12.94
CA GLY A 146 -8.73 5.22 -12.52
C GLY A 146 -8.95 5.10 -11.00
N PRO A 147 -10.20 5.28 -10.51
CA PRO A 147 -10.56 5.06 -9.10
C PRO A 147 -10.45 3.58 -8.68
N GLN A 148 -9.81 3.30 -7.56
CA GLN A 148 -9.57 1.94 -7.05
C GLN A 148 -10.22 1.75 -5.68
N GLN A 149 -11.15 0.81 -5.58
CA GLN A 149 -11.74 0.36 -4.32
C GLN A 149 -11.44 -1.12 -4.08
N PHE A 150 -10.89 -1.44 -2.92
CA PHE A 150 -10.53 -2.82 -2.61
C PHE A 150 -10.54 -3.13 -1.12
N GLN A 151 -10.89 -4.38 -0.80
CA GLN A 151 -10.87 -4.86 0.57
C GLN A 151 -10.50 -6.34 0.67
N THR A 152 -9.71 -6.66 1.69
CA THR A 152 -9.48 -8.04 2.13
C THR A 152 -9.63 -8.14 3.65
N SER A 153 -9.70 -9.35 4.22
CA SER A 153 -9.64 -9.51 5.68
C SER A 153 -8.26 -9.98 6.12
N GLY A 154 -7.73 -11.05 5.54
CA GLY A 154 -6.44 -11.63 5.93
C GLY A 154 -5.25 -11.23 5.05
N GLY A 155 -5.48 -10.96 3.77
CA GLY A 155 -4.38 -10.78 2.82
C GLY A 155 -3.73 -9.40 2.85
N SER A 156 -2.56 -9.31 2.23
CA SER A 156 -1.84 -8.04 2.07
C SER A 156 -2.35 -7.26 0.87
N LEU A 157 -2.17 -5.94 0.92
CA LEU A 157 -2.49 -5.02 -0.16
C LEU A 157 -1.18 -4.53 -0.76
N HIS A 158 -1.05 -4.61 -2.09
CA HIS A 158 0.13 -4.12 -2.79
C HIS A 158 -0.29 -3.28 -4.00
N MET A 159 0.21 -2.05 -4.07
CA MET A 159 -0.10 -1.10 -5.12
C MET A 159 1.20 -0.55 -5.69
N SER A 160 1.32 -0.54 -7.01
CA SER A 160 2.51 -0.04 -7.73
C SER A 160 2.10 0.76 -8.95
N ASP A 161 2.58 2.00 -9.10
CA ASP A 161 2.22 2.89 -10.21
C ASP A 161 0.69 3.03 -10.37
N VAL A 162 0.03 3.50 -9.29
CA VAL A 162 -1.43 3.71 -9.27
C VAL A 162 -1.76 5.18 -9.04
N ALA A 163 -2.58 5.75 -9.89
CA ALA A 163 -3.11 7.10 -9.76
C ALA A 163 -4.62 7.11 -9.68
N GLY A 164 -5.17 8.02 -8.90
CA GLY A 164 -6.62 8.18 -8.79
C GLY A 164 -7.06 8.34 -7.34
N LEU A 165 -8.33 8.04 -7.11
CA LEU A 165 -8.86 7.82 -5.76
C LEU A 165 -8.58 6.37 -5.37
N ILE A 166 -7.72 6.13 -4.38
CA ILE A 166 -7.32 4.81 -3.90
C ILE A 166 -7.94 4.60 -2.51
N GLN A 167 -8.88 3.66 -2.39
CA GLN A 167 -9.56 3.32 -1.16
C GLN A 167 -9.39 1.83 -0.84
N GLY A 168 -8.57 1.53 0.17
CA GLY A 168 -8.13 0.17 0.48
C GLY A 168 -8.26 -0.18 1.95
N ARG A 169 -8.71 -1.40 2.28
CA ARG A 169 -8.66 -1.88 3.67
C ARG A 169 -8.32 -3.37 3.81
N THR A 170 -7.58 -3.71 4.86
CA THR A 170 -7.35 -5.08 5.31
C THR A 170 -7.47 -5.17 6.83
N SER A 171 -7.63 -6.36 7.41
CA SER A 171 -7.62 -6.52 8.86
C SER A 171 -6.28 -7.03 9.35
N GLY A 172 -5.76 -8.12 8.78
CA GLY A 172 -4.51 -8.75 9.23
C GLY A 172 -3.28 -8.45 8.37
N GLY A 173 -3.46 -8.17 7.09
CA GLY A 173 -2.35 -8.04 6.15
C GLY A 173 -1.63 -6.69 6.22
N SER A 174 -0.41 -6.67 5.68
CA SER A 174 0.35 -5.43 5.53
C SER A 174 -0.01 -4.72 4.23
N ILE A 175 0.26 -3.42 4.19
CA ILE A 175 -0.05 -2.57 3.05
C ILE A 175 1.26 -2.01 2.49
N HIS A 176 1.47 -2.19 1.19
CA HIS A 176 2.61 -1.66 0.47
C HIS A 176 2.10 -0.77 -0.67
N LEU A 177 2.48 0.50 -0.64
CA LEU A 177 2.20 1.49 -1.67
C LEU A 177 3.54 1.95 -2.26
N ASN A 178 3.70 1.85 -3.58
CA ASN A 178 4.84 2.39 -4.30
C ASN A 178 4.38 3.23 -5.50
N ASN A 179 4.96 4.41 -5.68
CA ASN A 179 4.72 5.27 -6.84
C ASN A 179 3.22 5.56 -7.07
N CYS A 180 2.48 5.89 -6.01
CA CYS A 180 1.05 6.19 -6.11
C CYS A 180 0.76 7.68 -5.95
N ARG A 181 -0.24 8.18 -6.68
CA ARG A 181 -0.50 9.63 -6.79
C ARG A 181 -1.98 10.00 -6.70
N LYS A 182 -2.25 11.27 -6.34
CA LYS A 182 -3.57 11.91 -6.12
C LYS A 182 -4.15 11.68 -4.72
N GLU A 183 -5.16 10.84 -4.53
CA GLU A 183 -5.83 10.68 -3.23
C GLU A 183 -5.79 9.23 -2.77
N MET A 184 -5.26 8.99 -1.58
CA MET A 184 -5.03 7.67 -1.00
C MET A 184 -5.61 7.62 0.41
N ASN A 185 -6.48 6.65 0.65
CA ASN A 185 -6.97 6.31 1.98
C ASN A 185 -6.87 4.79 2.14
N VAL A 186 -5.85 4.36 2.88
CA VAL A 186 -5.62 2.93 3.13
C VAL A 186 -5.42 2.64 4.61
N GLN A 187 -5.99 1.51 5.05
CA GLN A 187 -5.96 1.15 6.47
C GLN A 187 -5.86 -0.35 6.71
N THR A 188 -5.18 -0.72 7.79
CA THR A 188 -5.10 -2.09 8.30
C THR A 188 -5.32 -2.14 9.82
N SER A 189 -5.76 -3.25 10.38
CA SER A 189 -5.86 -3.36 11.85
C SER A 189 -4.56 -3.88 12.44
N GLY A 190 -4.02 -4.99 11.95
CA GLY A 190 -2.84 -5.66 12.53
C GLY A 190 -1.54 -5.48 11.74
N GLY A 191 -1.63 -5.22 10.44
CA GLY A 191 -0.45 -5.16 9.58
C GLY A 191 0.32 -3.84 9.65
N SER A 192 1.53 -3.83 9.10
CA SER A 192 2.31 -2.61 8.92
C SER A 192 1.99 -1.93 7.58
N ILE A 193 2.30 -0.65 7.49
CA ILE A 193 2.15 0.13 6.25
C ILE A 193 3.53 0.60 5.81
N GLN A 194 3.89 0.27 4.57
CA GLN A 194 5.05 0.82 3.88
C GLN A 194 4.57 1.67 2.70
N ALA A 195 4.93 2.95 2.71
CA ALA A 195 4.60 3.93 1.68
C ALA A 195 5.88 4.54 1.12
N GLU A 196 6.04 4.44 -0.20
CA GLU A 196 7.23 4.90 -0.90
C GLU A 196 6.86 5.64 -2.19
N ASP A 197 7.48 6.79 -2.44
CA ASP A 197 7.25 7.61 -3.64
C ASP A 197 5.77 7.98 -3.83
N LEU A 198 5.13 8.54 -2.81
CA LEU A 198 3.71 8.91 -2.90
C LEU A 198 3.52 10.42 -3.02
N GLU A 199 2.54 10.82 -3.84
CA GLU A 199 2.22 12.23 -4.08
C GLU A 199 0.72 12.54 -3.93
N GLY A 200 0.38 13.60 -3.19
CA GLY A 200 -0.97 14.14 -3.09
C GLY A 200 -1.55 14.08 -1.67
N LYS A 201 -2.82 13.72 -1.54
CA LYS A 201 -3.53 13.58 -0.26
C LYS A 201 -3.45 12.13 0.20
N ILE A 202 -2.73 11.88 1.29
CA ILE A 202 -2.33 10.55 1.74
C ILE A 202 -2.83 10.33 3.18
N THR A 203 -3.67 9.33 3.37
CA THR A 203 -4.17 8.90 4.69
C THR A 203 -3.83 7.43 4.90
N LEU A 204 -2.97 7.15 5.89
CA LEU A 204 -2.45 5.83 6.22
C LEU A 204 -2.75 5.52 7.69
N LYS A 205 -3.50 4.45 7.97
CA LYS A 205 -3.93 4.11 9.34
C LYS A 205 -3.67 2.65 9.67
N THR A 206 -3.01 2.39 10.80
CA THR A 206 -2.91 1.04 11.37
C THR A 206 -3.21 1.02 12.87
N SER A 207 -3.71 -0.08 13.42
CA SER A 207 -3.87 -0.19 14.87
C SER A 207 -2.65 -0.84 15.52
N GLY A 208 -2.15 -1.95 14.97
CA GLY A 208 -1.06 -2.73 15.59
C GLY A 208 0.31 -2.54 14.96
N GLY A 209 0.38 -2.27 13.65
CA GLY A 209 1.64 -2.26 12.91
C GLY A 209 2.39 -0.93 12.96
N SER A 210 3.61 -0.95 12.43
CA SER A 210 4.40 0.28 12.25
C SER A 210 4.11 0.92 10.89
N VAL A 211 4.41 2.20 10.78
CA VAL A 211 4.27 2.96 9.53
C VAL A 211 5.64 3.44 9.07
N ARG A 212 6.03 3.08 7.85
CA ARG A 212 7.26 3.53 7.19
C ARG A 212 6.89 4.41 5.99
N LEU A 213 7.38 5.64 5.99
CA LEU A 213 7.17 6.64 4.96
C LEU A 213 8.51 7.01 4.32
N THR A 214 8.64 6.92 3.01
CA THR A 214 9.89 7.25 2.30
C THR A 214 9.57 8.05 1.03
N ARG A 215 10.09 9.27 0.92
CA ARG A 215 9.88 10.15 -0.26
C ARG A 215 8.39 10.41 -0.53
N LEU A 216 7.72 11.07 0.42
CA LEU A 216 6.32 11.47 0.26
C LEU A 216 6.20 12.99 0.07
N ASN A 217 5.27 13.41 -0.78
CA ASN A 217 4.97 14.81 -1.07
C ASN A 217 3.47 15.09 -1.03
N GLY A 218 3.03 16.11 -0.29
CA GLY A 218 1.64 16.58 -0.27
C GLY A 218 1.07 16.69 1.13
N THR A 219 -0.21 16.36 1.32
CA THR A 219 -0.89 16.41 2.63
C THR A 219 -1.00 14.99 3.18
N ILE A 220 -0.25 14.70 4.24
CA ILE A 220 -0.02 13.33 4.74
C ILE A 220 -0.55 13.21 6.18
N GLU A 221 -1.45 12.25 6.39
CA GLU A 221 -1.89 11.76 7.70
C GLU A 221 -1.42 10.32 7.85
N ALA A 222 -0.55 10.05 8.83
CA ALA A 222 -0.03 8.71 9.10
C ALA A 222 -0.17 8.38 10.59
N THR A 223 -1.05 7.45 10.95
CA THR A 223 -1.33 7.14 12.36
C THR A 223 -1.23 5.67 12.69
N THR A 224 -0.73 5.39 13.89
CA THR A 224 -0.71 4.04 14.48
C THR A 224 -1.08 4.07 15.96
N SER A 225 -1.70 3.01 16.48
CA SER A 225 -1.94 2.89 17.93
C SER A 225 -0.79 2.17 18.63
N GLY A 226 -0.33 1.03 18.11
CA GLY A 226 0.67 0.18 18.78
C GLY A 226 2.09 0.27 18.22
N GLY A 227 2.25 0.73 16.97
CA GLY A 227 3.55 0.71 16.29
C GLY A 227 4.33 2.02 16.35
N SER A 228 5.52 2.02 15.78
CA SER A 228 6.31 3.26 15.59
C SER A 228 6.03 3.87 14.21
N VAL A 229 6.31 5.16 14.06
CA VAL A 229 6.32 5.83 12.75
C VAL A 229 7.75 6.19 12.40
N GLN A 230 8.20 5.77 11.22
CA GLN A 230 9.47 6.18 10.64
C GLN A 230 9.21 6.91 9.33
N GLY A 231 9.73 8.13 9.19
CA GLY A 231 9.62 8.94 7.99
C GLY A 231 10.97 9.43 7.49
N ASP A 232 11.16 9.44 6.18
CA ASP A 232 12.34 9.98 5.52
C ASP A 232 11.94 10.72 4.23
N ALA A 233 12.58 11.87 3.99
CA ALA A 233 12.39 12.73 2.83
C ALA A 233 10.91 13.09 2.59
N ILE A 234 10.29 13.74 3.58
CA ILE A 234 8.87 14.14 3.52
C ILE A 234 8.74 15.64 3.24
N SER A 235 7.87 16.01 2.30
CA SER A 235 7.60 17.38 1.89
C SER A 235 6.10 17.69 1.86
N GLY A 236 5.74 18.97 2.00
CA GLY A 236 4.34 19.41 2.12
C GLY A 236 3.89 19.55 3.57
N GLU A 237 2.87 18.79 3.99
CA GLU A 237 2.29 18.79 5.33
C GLU A 237 2.21 17.37 5.88
N LEU A 238 2.70 17.15 7.09
CA LEU A 238 2.72 15.87 7.77
C LEU A 238 2.05 15.97 9.14
N TYR A 239 0.96 15.25 9.31
CA TYR A 239 0.40 14.90 10.60
C TYR A 239 0.69 13.42 10.90
N THR A 240 1.34 13.16 12.03
CA THR A 240 1.65 11.80 12.46
C THR A 240 1.40 11.58 13.94
N LYS A 241 0.86 10.41 14.27
CA LYS A 241 0.56 10.06 15.66
C LYS A 241 0.86 8.60 15.95
N SER A 242 1.46 8.35 17.11
CA SER A 242 1.60 7.01 17.68
C SER A 242 1.21 6.98 19.16
N SER A 243 0.33 6.10 19.58
CA SER A 243 0.03 5.96 21.02
C SER A 243 1.12 5.15 21.74
N GLY A 244 1.59 4.05 21.14
CA GLY A 244 2.46 3.05 21.77
C GLY A 244 3.93 3.09 21.36
N GLY A 245 4.30 3.86 20.33
CA GLY A 245 5.62 3.80 19.72
C GLY A 245 6.31 5.15 19.54
N SER A 246 7.59 5.08 19.16
CA SER A 246 8.38 6.28 18.86
C SER A 246 8.07 6.82 17.46
N ILE A 247 8.31 8.11 17.25
CA ILE A 247 8.25 8.72 15.92
C ILE A 247 9.64 9.23 15.58
N ARG A 248 10.20 8.75 14.47
CA ARG A 248 11.50 9.15 13.95
C ARG A 248 11.34 9.70 12.54
N LEU A 249 11.67 10.96 12.34
CA LEU A 249 11.48 11.64 11.06
C LEU A 249 12.78 12.31 10.64
N TYR A 250 13.21 12.06 9.40
CA TYR A 250 14.46 12.58 8.85
C TYR A 250 14.24 13.31 7.52
N ASN A 251 15.15 14.22 7.18
CA ASN A 251 15.16 14.96 5.93
C ASN A 251 13.84 15.68 5.62
N LEU A 252 13.22 16.29 6.64
CA LEU A 252 11.92 16.93 6.48
C LEU A 252 12.04 18.29 5.79
N SER A 253 11.17 18.53 4.82
CA SER A 253 10.88 19.82 4.19
C SER A 253 9.37 20.11 4.22
N ALA A 254 8.75 19.90 5.38
CA ALA A 254 7.30 19.89 5.56
C ALA A 254 6.86 20.70 6.79
N ALA A 255 5.58 21.11 6.82
CA ALA A 255 4.93 21.54 8.04
C ALA A 255 4.56 20.29 8.84
N VAL A 256 4.92 20.25 10.13
CA VAL A 256 4.89 19.00 10.90
C VAL A 256 4.04 19.16 12.14
N GLU A 257 3.12 18.22 12.35
CA GLU A 257 2.48 17.96 13.63
C GLU A 257 2.70 16.50 14.01
N ALA A 258 3.46 16.24 15.06
CA ALA A 258 3.82 14.90 15.51
C ALA A 258 3.52 14.69 17.00
N GLU A 259 2.81 13.61 17.31
CA GLU A 259 2.40 13.28 18.68
C GLU A 259 2.74 11.83 19.04
N THR A 260 3.38 11.62 20.19
CA THR A 260 3.50 10.29 20.79
C THR A 260 3.15 10.27 22.26
N SER A 261 2.49 9.20 22.72
CA SER A 261 2.19 9.01 24.15
C SER A 261 3.27 8.18 24.87
N ALA A 262 3.66 7.03 24.33
CA ALA A 262 4.56 6.06 24.98
C ALA A 262 5.88 5.81 24.21
N GLY A 263 6.47 6.85 23.63
CA GLY A 263 7.76 6.77 22.95
C GLY A 263 8.46 8.12 22.87
N SER A 264 9.64 8.17 22.23
CA SER A 264 10.35 9.43 21.96
C SER A 264 10.02 9.99 20.59
N LEU A 265 10.20 11.30 20.44
CA LEU A 265 10.17 12.00 19.16
C LEU A 265 11.61 12.36 18.76
N GLU A 266 12.05 11.89 17.60
CA GLU A 266 13.28 12.38 16.96
C GLU A 266 12.90 12.97 15.60
N VAL A 267 13.19 14.25 15.39
CA VAL A 267 12.79 14.97 14.18
C VAL A 267 13.97 15.77 13.65
N GLU A 268 14.33 15.54 12.39
CA GLU A 268 15.38 16.25 11.69
C GLU A 268 14.85 16.92 10.42
N PHE A 269 15.09 18.23 10.33
CA PHE A 269 14.63 19.06 9.22
C PHE A 269 15.77 19.38 8.27
N ALA A 270 15.56 19.10 6.98
CA ALA A 270 16.36 19.66 5.91
C ALA A 270 15.97 21.13 5.66
N LYS A 271 14.67 21.46 5.80
CA LYS A 271 14.14 22.82 5.66
C LYS A 271 12.87 22.99 6.50
N LEU A 272 12.74 24.10 7.20
CA LEU A 272 11.50 24.43 7.89
C LEU A 272 10.45 24.97 6.89
N SER A 273 9.19 24.63 7.14
CA SER A 273 8.04 25.05 6.33
C SER A 273 7.14 25.98 7.14
N LYS A 274 5.81 25.77 7.15
CA LYS A 274 4.83 26.67 7.78
C LYS A 274 4.88 26.65 9.31
N TYR A 275 5.05 25.49 9.92
CA TYR A 275 5.07 25.32 11.38
C TYR A 275 5.66 23.96 11.79
N VAL A 276 6.04 23.86 13.07
CA VAL A 276 6.43 22.61 13.72
C VAL A 276 5.70 22.51 15.06
N LYS A 277 4.95 21.44 15.28
CA LYS A 277 4.24 21.14 16.54
C LYS A 277 4.58 19.73 16.99
N LEU A 278 5.24 19.61 18.13
CA LEU A 278 5.67 18.31 18.66
C LEU A 278 5.12 18.10 20.07
N ARG A 279 4.54 16.93 20.32
CA ARG A 279 3.98 16.57 21.63
C ARG A 279 4.42 15.18 22.05
N CYS A 280 4.98 15.06 23.25
CA CYS A 280 5.43 13.79 23.81
C CYS A 280 5.10 13.69 25.31
N SER A 281 4.40 12.62 25.71
CA SER A 281 3.92 12.45 27.10
C SER A 281 4.86 11.65 28.01
N ALA A 282 5.60 10.66 27.50
CA ALA A 282 6.43 9.79 28.35
C ALA A 282 7.89 9.66 27.90
N GLY A 283 8.22 10.00 26.66
CA GLY A 283 9.59 9.99 26.14
C GLY A 283 10.23 11.37 26.10
N SER A 284 11.37 11.45 25.42
CA SER A 284 12.09 12.69 25.14
C SER A 284 11.78 13.21 23.74
N ILE A 285 12.02 14.51 23.54
CA ILE A 285 11.92 15.15 22.22
C ILE A 285 13.30 15.61 21.82
N LYS A 286 13.77 15.16 20.66
CA LYS A 286 15.00 15.63 20.02
C LYS A 286 14.66 16.23 18.67
N VAL A 287 15.03 17.48 18.48
CA VAL A 287 14.82 18.22 17.24
C VAL A 287 16.15 18.69 16.71
N ARG A 288 16.42 18.42 15.44
CA ARG A 288 17.53 19.01 14.70
C ARG A 288 16.99 19.99 13.68
N LEU A 289 17.33 21.26 13.85
CA LEU A 289 16.95 22.35 12.97
C LEU A 289 18.02 22.55 11.89
N PRO A 290 17.64 23.02 10.69
CA PRO A 290 18.61 23.42 9.69
C PRO A 290 19.37 24.68 10.13
N GLU A 291 20.66 24.75 9.79
CA GLU A 291 21.51 25.87 10.18
C GLU A 291 20.98 27.22 9.67
N ASN A 292 21.13 28.26 10.50
CA ASN A 292 20.82 29.66 10.18
C ASN A 292 19.36 29.97 9.78
N GLN A 293 18.41 29.04 9.92
CA GLN A 293 16.98 29.37 9.76
C GLN A 293 16.42 29.98 11.04
N GLY A 294 15.59 31.02 10.85
CA GLY A 294 14.90 31.74 11.90
C GLY A 294 13.67 30.98 12.41
N VAL A 295 13.55 30.87 13.73
CA VAL A 295 12.49 30.08 14.40
C VAL A 295 11.95 30.85 15.59
N ASP A 296 10.63 30.91 15.72
CA ASP A 296 9.95 31.37 16.93
C ASP A 296 9.70 30.16 17.83
N LEU A 297 10.35 30.13 18.99
CA LEU A 297 10.36 29.02 19.92
C LEU A 297 9.30 29.21 21.01
N ALA A 298 8.46 28.20 21.21
CA ALA A 298 7.59 28.05 22.38
C ALA A 298 7.71 26.61 22.89
N VAL A 299 8.59 26.40 23.87
CA VAL A 299 9.03 25.07 24.31
C VAL A 299 8.75 24.86 25.79
N ARG A 300 8.17 23.72 26.12
CA ARG A 300 7.97 23.24 27.50
C ARG A 300 8.53 21.84 27.66
N GLY A 301 9.23 21.60 28.76
CA GLY A 301 9.86 20.33 29.12
C GLY A 301 10.25 20.28 30.59
N SER A 302 10.72 19.11 31.05
CA SER A 302 11.32 19.00 32.39
C SER A 302 12.78 19.42 32.43
N ARG A 303 13.45 19.37 31.26
CA ARG A 303 14.80 19.87 31.04
C ARG A 303 14.97 20.24 29.58
N ILE A 304 15.33 21.48 29.28
CA ILE A 304 15.51 21.97 27.91
C ILE A 304 17.00 22.20 27.64
N GLN A 305 17.48 21.66 26.52
CA GLN A 305 18.80 21.93 25.99
C GLN A 305 18.63 22.55 24.60
N PHE A 306 19.17 23.73 24.39
CA PHE A 306 19.07 24.44 23.11
C PHE A 306 20.28 25.37 22.92
N PRO A 307 20.60 25.76 21.67
CA PRO A 307 21.69 26.69 21.42
C PRO A 307 21.33 28.10 21.92
N LEU A 308 22.19 28.68 22.75
CA LEU A 308 22.06 30.06 23.24
C LEU A 308 22.50 31.11 22.20
N ALA A 309 23.31 30.71 21.21
CA ALA A 309 23.82 31.62 20.21
C ALA A 309 22.67 32.17 19.34
N LYS A 310 22.61 33.50 19.17
CA LYS A 310 21.57 34.20 18.38
C LYS A 310 20.14 33.98 18.89
N PHE A 311 19.96 33.54 20.13
CA PHE A 311 18.68 33.50 20.81
C PHE A 311 18.34 34.86 21.44
N ARG A 312 17.06 35.26 21.39
CA ARG A 312 16.51 36.43 22.08
C ARG A 312 15.15 36.09 22.66
N GLY A 313 15.00 36.16 23.98
CA GLY A 313 13.75 35.86 24.68
C GLY A 313 13.98 35.43 26.12
N GLU A 314 12.97 34.81 26.71
CA GLU A 314 13.01 34.24 28.05
C GLU A 314 13.32 32.75 27.97
N ALA A 315 14.27 32.29 28.77
CA ALA A 315 14.65 30.89 28.83
C ALA A 315 15.09 30.49 30.24
N ASP A 316 14.53 29.39 30.71
CA ASP A 316 14.96 28.65 31.88
C ASP A 316 15.07 27.16 31.54
N ASP A 317 15.33 26.32 32.54
CA ASP A 317 15.52 24.88 32.34
C ASP A 317 14.26 24.13 31.88
N THR A 318 13.08 24.74 32.00
CA THR A 318 11.75 24.13 31.79
C THR A 318 10.87 24.84 30.76
N HIS A 319 11.15 26.12 30.51
CA HIS A 319 10.41 26.97 29.57
C HIS A 319 11.38 27.76 28.69
N VAL A 320 11.09 27.80 27.39
CA VAL A 320 11.75 28.71 26.44
C VAL A 320 10.70 29.38 25.58
N ASP A 321 10.68 30.71 25.59
CA ASP A 321 9.86 31.55 24.74
C ASP A 321 10.73 32.64 24.11
N GLY A 322 10.86 32.65 22.79
CA GLY A 322 11.68 33.64 22.13
C GLY A 322 11.98 33.32 20.68
N LYS A 323 13.01 33.96 20.16
CA LYS A 323 13.40 33.90 18.76
C LYS A 323 14.83 33.37 18.63
N LEU A 324 15.01 32.39 17.76
CA LEU A 324 16.31 31.92 17.31
C LEU A 324 16.58 32.45 15.91
N ASN A 325 17.81 32.93 15.63
CA ASN A 325 18.22 33.43 14.32
C ASN A 325 17.29 34.53 13.74
N GLY A 326 16.72 35.39 14.59
CA GLY A 326 15.81 36.47 14.17
C GLY A 326 14.33 36.10 14.12
N GLY A 327 13.97 34.84 14.39
CA GLY A 327 12.58 34.36 14.40
C GLY A 327 12.09 33.96 13.01
N GLY A 328 10.84 33.49 12.90
CA GLY A 328 10.28 33.07 11.61
C GLY A 328 9.26 31.94 11.72
N VAL A 329 9.70 30.70 11.49
CA VAL A 329 8.79 29.56 11.53
C VAL A 329 8.41 29.27 12.98
N PRO A 330 7.11 29.18 13.33
CA PRO A 330 6.71 28.82 14.69
C PRO A 330 7.02 27.36 14.98
N LEU A 331 7.74 27.13 16.08
CA LEU A 331 8.06 25.84 16.63
C LEU A 331 7.49 25.75 18.05
N THR A 332 6.51 24.87 18.22
CA THR A 332 5.91 24.58 19.52
C THR A 332 6.25 23.16 19.94
N ILE A 333 6.84 23.01 21.12
CA ILE A 333 7.17 21.71 21.70
C ILE A 333 6.54 21.61 23.08
N HIS A 334 5.81 20.51 23.30
CA HIS A 334 5.29 20.15 24.62
C HIS A 334 5.75 18.73 24.98
N GLY A 335 6.83 18.64 25.74
CA GLY A 335 7.34 17.40 26.30
C GLY A 335 7.06 17.31 27.80
N SER A 336 6.69 16.14 28.30
CA SER A 336 6.67 15.90 29.75
C SER A 336 8.07 15.61 30.33
N ASN A 337 9.05 15.27 29.48
CA ASN A 337 10.44 15.03 29.87
C ASN A 337 11.42 15.98 29.16
N SER A 338 12.64 15.51 28.90
CA SER A 338 13.69 16.31 28.30
C SER A 338 13.39 16.66 26.85
N VAL A 339 13.75 17.90 26.50
CA VAL A 339 13.71 18.43 25.15
C VAL A 339 15.13 18.86 24.77
N SER A 340 15.62 18.39 23.62
CA SER A 340 16.90 18.80 23.05
C SER A 340 16.67 19.38 21.67
N ILE A 341 17.14 20.60 21.45
CA ILE A 341 17.13 21.31 20.18
C ILE A 341 18.59 21.48 19.77
N GLN A 342 18.92 21.01 18.56
CA GLN A 342 20.24 21.06 17.96
C GLN A 342 20.18 21.84 16.65
#